data_AF-A0A8T4QFS0-F1
#
_entry.id   AF-A0A8T4QFS0-F1
#
_cell.length_a   1.000
_cell.length_b   1.000
_cell.length_c   1.000
_cell.angle_alpha   90.00
_cell.angle_beta   90.00
_cell.angle_gamma   90.00
#
_symmetry.space_group_name_H-M   'P 1'
#
loop_
_entity.id
_entity.type
_entity.pdbx_description
1 polymer ?
#
loop_
_entity_poly.entity_id
_entity_poly.type
_entity_poly.pdbx_seq_one_letter_code
_entity_poly.pdbx_strand_id
1 'polypeptide(L)' 'MLLKGYNASGFSAHKAEVSYMRLLKFNEKDVQFANQLRYFRNGMLYYGTSLDKEYAKEVIKFTKKVYNTPKIDNL' A
#
# COMPACT_ATOMS: atom_id res chain seq x y z
N MET A 1 7.40 -8.39 -7.56
CA MET A 1 8.67 -7.73 -7.19
C MET A 1 9.06 -6.83 -8.35
N LEU A 2 9.34 -5.54 -8.12
CA LEU A 2 9.74 -4.63 -9.21
C LEU A 2 11.17 -4.97 -9.68
N LEU A 3 11.41 -4.91 -10.99
CA LEU A 3 12.69 -5.26 -11.64
C LEU A 3 13.87 -4.37 -11.22
N LYS A 4 13.60 -3.16 -10.70
CA LYS A 4 14.54 -2.26 -10.02
C LYS A 4 13.82 -1.63 -8.83
N GLY A 5 14.41 -1.70 -7.65
CA GLY A 5 13.87 -1.11 -6.42
C GLY A 5 14.42 -1.77 -5.15
N TYR A 6 14.19 -1.13 -4.01
CA TYR A 6 14.53 -1.70 -2.71
C TYR A 6 13.62 -2.89 -2.39
N ASN A 7 14.22 -3.93 -1.80
CA ASN A 7 13.51 -5.11 -1.31
C ASN A 7 13.49 -5.09 0.22
N ALA A 8 12.34 -5.40 0.82
CA ALA A 8 12.22 -5.67 2.24
C ALA A 8 11.72 -7.10 2.45
N SER A 9 12.40 -7.87 3.29
CA SER A 9 12.04 -9.25 3.63
C SER A 9 12.24 -9.52 5.12
N GLY A 10 11.52 -10.50 5.67
CA GLY A 10 11.64 -10.90 7.07
C GLY A 10 10.82 -10.04 8.04
N PHE A 11 11.22 -10.07 9.32
CA PHE A 11 10.47 -9.41 10.39
C PHE A 11 10.39 -7.89 10.14
N SER A 12 9.17 -7.34 10.22
CA SER A 12 8.88 -5.91 9.97
C SER A 12 9.02 -5.40 8.53
N ALA A 13 9.24 -6.26 7.52
CA ALA A 13 9.30 -5.86 6.11
C ALA A 13 8.10 -4.99 5.69
N HIS A 14 6.90 -5.38 6.10
CA HIS A 14 5.68 -4.63 5.86
C HIS A 14 5.66 -3.21 6.46
N LYS A 15 6.27 -3.02 7.64
CA LYS A 15 6.37 -1.69 8.26
C LYS A 15 7.36 -0.81 7.50
N ALA A 16 8.43 -1.42 6.97
CA ALA A 16 9.39 -0.73 6.12
C ALA A 16 8.73 -0.28 4.81
N GLU A 17 7.97 -1.15 4.14
CA GLU A 17 7.23 -0.82 2.91
C GLU A 17 6.29 0.38 3.11
N VAL A 18 5.47 0.36 4.16
CA VAL A 18 4.56 1.47 4.51
C VAL A 18 5.34 2.75 4.83
N SER A 19 6.44 2.65 5.59
CA SER A 19 7.24 3.82 5.96
C SER A 19 7.94 4.45 4.74
N TYR A 20 8.39 3.63 3.80
CA TYR A 20 9.03 4.07 2.56
C TYR A 20 8.11 4.92 1.68
N MET A 21 6.79 4.73 1.77
CA MET A 21 5.83 5.57 1.05
C MET A 21 5.96 7.07 1.39
N ARG A 22 6.37 7.41 2.62
CA ARG A 22 6.64 8.81 3.01
C ARG A 22 7.83 9.38 2.24
N LEU A 23 8.85 8.56 1.97
CA LEU A 23 10.00 8.96 1.14
C LEU A 23 9.58 9.15 -0.32
N LEU A 24 8.59 8.38 -0.79
CA LEU A 24 7.94 8.56 -2.09
C LEU A 24 6.93 9.73 -2.12
N LYS A 25 6.93 10.61 -1.11
CA LYS A 25 6.10 11.82 -1.00
C LYS A 25 4.59 11.56 -0.96
N PHE A 26 4.18 10.38 -0.50
CA PHE A 26 2.78 10.13 -0.20
C PHE A 26 2.36 11.00 0.98
N ASN A 27 1.16 11.60 0.91
CA ASN A 27 0.61 12.28 2.08
C ASN A 27 0.21 11.25 3.16
N GLU A 28 0.10 11.71 4.41
CA GLU A 28 -0.12 10.82 5.54
C GLU A 28 -1.45 10.05 5.45
N LYS A 29 -2.49 10.63 4.86
CA LYS A 29 -3.78 9.93 4.66
C LYS A 29 -3.61 8.71 3.75
N ASP A 30 -2.84 8.84 2.66
CA ASP A 30 -2.55 7.75 1.75
C ASP A 30 -1.68 6.67 2.41
N VAL A 31 -0.71 7.06 3.25
CA VAL A 31 0.14 6.13 4.00
C VAL A 31 -0.68 5.33 5.01
N GLN A 32 -1.58 6.00 5.75
CA GLN A 32 -2.49 5.35 6.68
C GLN A 32 -3.45 4.39 5.98
N PHE A 33 -4.01 4.81 4.84
CA PHE A 33 -4.90 3.96 4.04
C PHE A 33 -4.18 2.70 3.56
N ALA A 34 -2.94 2.83 3.05
CA ALA A 34 -2.15 1.67 2.62
C ALA A 34 -1.83 0.72 3.79
N ASN A 35 -1.55 1.25 4.98
CA ASN A 35 -1.33 0.43 6.18
C ASN A 35 -2.61 -0.31 6.62
N GLN A 36 -3.77 0.34 6.50
CA GLN A 36 -5.07 -0.27 6.79
C GLN A 36 -5.40 -1.38 5.77
N LEU A 37 -5.18 -1.12 4.48
CA LEU A 37 -5.35 -2.11 3.42
C LEU A 37 -4.47 -3.34 3.66
N ARG A 38 -3.21 -3.14 4.07
CA ARG A 38 -2.31 -4.22 4.48
C ARG A 38 -2.89 -5.03 5.64
N TYR A 39 -3.41 -4.36 6.68
CA TYR A 39 -4.03 -5.04 7.81
C TYR A 39 -5.20 -5.93 7.37
N PHE A 40 -6.11 -5.40 6.53
CA PHE A 40 -7.24 -6.17 6.03
C PHE A 40 -6.84 -7.31 5.09
N ARG A 41 -5.83 -7.12 4.24
CA ARG A 41 -5.30 -8.21 3.40
C ARG A 41 -4.81 -9.38 4.26
N ASN A 42 -4.17 -9.11 5.40
CA ASN A 42 -3.79 -10.16 6.34
C ASN A 42 -5.02 -10.82 6.96
N GLY A 43 -6.04 -10.03 7.32
CA GLY A 43 -7.31 -10.56 7.82
C GLY A 43 -8.03 -11.47 6.81
N MET A 44 -8.06 -11.10 5.53
CA MET A 44 -8.58 -11.92 4.44
C MET A 44 -7.86 -13.27 4.34
N LEU A 45 -6.53 -13.23 4.32
CA LEU A 45 -5.71 -14.43 4.15
C LEU A 45 -5.90 -15.42 5.31
N TYR A 46 -5.97 -14.92 6.55
CA TYR A 46 -5.96 -15.78 7.73
C TYR A 46 -7.34 -16.08 8.31
N TYR A 47 -8.34 -15.22 8.07
CA TYR A 47 -9.64 -15.30 8.73
C TYR A 47 -10.84 -15.19 7.77
N GLY A 48 -10.61 -15.15 6.45
CA GLY A 48 -11.69 -15.07 5.46
C GLY A 48 -12.51 -13.77 5.54
N THR A 49 -11.91 -12.69 6.04
CA THR A 49 -12.57 -11.38 6.16
C THR A 49 -13.07 -10.89 4.80
N SER A 50 -14.35 -10.55 4.71
CA SER A 50 -14.92 -9.84 3.55
C SER A 50 -15.00 -8.34 3.83
N LEU A 51 -14.77 -7.52 2.81
CA LEU A 51 -14.91 -6.06 2.90
C LEU A 51 -16.19 -5.64 2.18
N ASP A 52 -16.80 -4.57 2.67
CA ASP A 52 -17.99 -4.02 2.04
C ASP A 52 -17.68 -3.34 0.70
N LYS A 53 -18.76 -3.01 -0.02
CA LYS A 53 -18.69 -2.41 -1.35
C LYS A 53 -18.07 -1.02 -1.30
N GLU A 54 -18.31 -0.28 -0.24
CA GLU A 54 -17.84 1.09 -0.02
C GLU A 54 -16.32 1.11 0.12
N TYR A 55 -15.77 0.22 0.94
CA TYR A 55 -14.34 0.06 1.11
C TYR A 55 -13.67 -0.41 -0.19
N ALA A 56 -14.30 -1.34 -0.91
CA ALA A 56 -13.79 -1.78 -2.21
C ALA A 56 -13.68 -0.61 -3.22
N LYS A 57 -14.65 0.32 -3.23
CA LYS A 57 -14.59 1.53 -4.06
C LYS A 57 -13.43 2.45 -3.67
N GLU A 58 -13.19 2.64 -2.37
CA GLU A 58 -12.06 3.47 -1.92
C GLU A 58 -10.71 2.83 -2.26
N VAL A 59 -10.58 1.49 -2.20
CA VAL A 59 -9.38 0.79 -2.68
C VAL A 59 -9.15 1.05 -4.17
N ILE A 60 -10.18 0.91 -5.00
CA ILE A 60 -10.07 1.17 -6.45
C ILE A 60 -9.66 2.62 -6.72
N LYS A 61 -10.27 3.58 -6.01
CA LYS A 61 -9.94 5.01 -6.12
C LYS A 61 -8.50 5.29 -5.71
N PHE A 62 -8.04 4.71 -4.61
CA PHE A 62 -6.65 4.79 -4.16
C PHE A 62 -5.70 4.24 -5.21
N THR A 63 -5.95 3.04 -5.75
CA THR A 63 -5.11 2.44 -6.79
C THR A 63 -5.03 3.31 -8.04
N LYS A 64 -6.16 3.83 -8.52
CA LYS A 64 -6.19 4.73 -9.70
C LYS A 64 -5.38 6.00 -9.47
N LYS A 65 -5.53 6.61 -8.28
CA LYS A 65 -4.74 7.79 -7.88
C LYS A 65 -3.25 7.49 -7.93
N VAL A 66 -2.82 6.37 -7.35
CA VAL A 66 -1.40 5.99 -7.28
C VAL A 66 -0.81 5.65 -8.65
N TYR A 67 -1.53 4.89 -9.47
CA TYR A 67 -1.05 4.44 -10.77
C TYR A 67 -0.89 5.59 -11.78
N ASN A 68 -1.78 6.58 -11.71
CA ASN A 68 -1.74 7.76 -12.59
C ASN A 68 -0.80 8.86 -12.09
N THR A 69 -0.15 8.68 -10.94
CA THR A 69 0.81 9.65 -10.41
C THR A 69 2.21 9.28 -10.93
N PRO A 70 2.88 10.13 -11.74
CA PRO A 70 4.26 9.89 -12.10
C PRO A 70 5.10 9.83 -10.83
N LYS A 71 5.80 8.71 -10.62
CA LYS A 71 6.71 8.56 -9.49
C LYS A 71 8.14 8.64 -9.99
N ILE A 72 8.68 9.86 -9.92
CA ILE A 72 10.10 10.24 -9.93
C ILE A 72 10.94 9.56 -11.03
N ASP A 73 11.32 10.35 -12.04
CA ASP A 73 12.18 9.93 -13.16
C ASP A 73 13.67 9.70 -12.80
N ASN A 74 14.08 9.80 -11.53
CA ASN A 74 15.49 9.73 -11.12
C ASN A 74 15.70 9.03 -9.76
N LEU A 75 15.50 7.71 -9.71
CA LEU A 75 16.09 6.82 -8.70
C LEU A 75 16.97 5.77 -9.39
#